data_AF-A0A3S1Z680-F1
#
_entry.id   AF-A0A3S1Z680-F1
#
_cell.length_a   1.000
_cell.length_b   1.000
_cell.length_c   1.000
_cell.angle_alpha   90.00
_cell.angle_beta   90.00
_cell.angle_gamma   90.00
#
_symmetry.space_group_name_H-M   'P 1'
#
loop_
_entity.id
_entity.type
_entity.pdbx_description
1 polymer ?
#
loop_
_entity_poly.entity_id
_entity_poly.type
_entity_poly.pdbx_seq_one_letter_code
_entity_poly.pdbx_strand_id
1 'polypeptide(L)'
;PQAQAITEMIITDSRTADPVRPVFLTFGGEVAPGEPFAHMVANKVLNGALRASAERLGIDIIEGVAVQGFETNGSGITVHLADGAALKARLLVAADGVNSKLRDMAGIKTVKWEYGQSGIVCTVAHERPHNGRAEEHFLPAGPFATLPLKPGEDGTNRSSIVWVERTPDAEKLVAGDDLLFEHELEQRFGLKLGEIRVTDAPRAWPLGLTIARAFVAPRIALAGDAAHGIHPIAGEC
;
A
#
# COMPACT_ATOMS: atom_id res chain seq x y z
N PRO A 1 0.44 0.91 19.88
CA PRO A 1 0.05 -0.45 20.34
C PRO A 1 -0.55 -1.38 19.26
N GLN A 2 -0.92 -0.89 18.07
CA GLN A 2 -1.49 -1.73 16.99
C GLN A 2 -0.49 -2.05 15.86
N ALA A 3 0.74 -1.53 15.95
CA ALA A 3 1.81 -1.77 14.99
C ALA A 3 2.55 -3.09 15.30
N GLN A 4 2.87 -3.88 14.28
CA GLN A 4 3.72 -5.06 14.40
C GLN A 4 5.16 -4.68 14.07
N ALA A 5 6.07 -4.90 15.01
CA ALA A 5 7.50 -4.69 14.82
C ALA A 5 8.03 -5.67 13.76
N ILE A 6 8.83 -5.13 12.84
CA ILE A 6 9.65 -5.92 11.91
C ILE A 6 11.09 -5.82 12.40
N THR A 7 11.62 -6.94 12.88
CA THR A 7 12.95 -7.06 13.48
C THR A 7 13.94 -7.79 12.57
N GLU A 8 13.42 -8.49 11.56
CA GLU A 8 14.23 -9.22 10.58
C GLU A 8 13.56 -9.14 9.20
N MET A 9 14.34 -8.98 8.13
CA MET A 9 13.87 -9.14 6.76
C MET A 9 14.79 -10.08 6.00
N ILE A 10 14.20 -11.13 5.43
CA ILE A 10 14.91 -12.10 4.60
C ILE A 10 14.49 -11.90 3.15
N ILE A 11 15.46 -11.64 2.28
CA ILE A 11 15.23 -11.57 0.83
C ILE A 11 15.89 -12.77 0.18
N THR A 12 15.15 -13.53 -0.63
CA THR A 12 15.69 -14.66 -1.40
C THR A 12 15.40 -14.51 -2.89
N ASP A 13 16.30 -15.00 -3.73
CA ASP A 13 16.08 -15.15 -5.17
C ASP A 13 16.03 -16.65 -5.51
N SER A 14 14.87 -17.16 -5.92
CA SER A 14 14.67 -18.61 -6.15
C SER A 14 13.46 -18.87 -7.04
N ARG A 15 13.46 -20.00 -7.78
CA ARG A 15 12.27 -20.43 -8.54
C ARG A 15 11.25 -21.04 -7.57
N THR A 16 9.96 -20.96 -7.91
CA THR A 16 8.86 -21.45 -7.06
C THR A 16 9.01 -22.91 -6.61
N ALA A 17 9.69 -23.75 -7.41
CA ALA A 17 9.90 -25.17 -7.15
C ALA A 17 11.20 -25.52 -6.38
N ASP A 18 12.01 -24.53 -5.97
CA ASP A 18 13.29 -24.81 -5.33
C ASP A 18 13.10 -25.22 -3.85
N PRO A 19 13.65 -26.39 -3.41
CA PRO A 19 13.52 -26.88 -2.04
C PRO A 19 14.36 -26.09 -1.02
N VAL A 20 15.32 -25.28 -1.48
CA VAL A 20 16.18 -24.41 -0.68
C VAL A 20 16.20 -23.04 -1.33
N ARG A 21 15.82 -22.01 -0.57
CA ARG A 21 15.79 -20.60 -1.02
C ARG A 21 17.02 -19.88 -0.44
N PRO A 22 18.12 -19.73 -1.20
CA PRO A 22 19.31 -19.05 -0.68
C PRO A 22 18.98 -17.58 -0.39
N VAL A 23 19.41 -17.12 0.78
CA VAL A 23 19.25 -15.72 1.21
C VAL A 23 20.20 -14.85 0.41
N PHE A 24 19.65 -13.88 -0.32
CA PHE A 24 20.40 -12.99 -1.21
C PHE A 24 20.83 -11.71 -0.50
N LEU A 25 19.94 -11.12 0.32
CA LEU A 25 20.23 -9.95 1.14
C LEU A 25 19.50 -10.08 2.48
N THR A 26 20.19 -9.72 3.56
CA THR A 26 19.57 -9.41 4.86
C THR A 26 19.76 -7.93 5.12
N PHE A 27 18.66 -7.19 5.26
CA PHE A 27 18.72 -5.86 5.84
C PHE A 27 18.73 -6.03 7.35
N GLY A 28 19.92 -6.15 7.93
CA GLY A 28 20.13 -5.64 9.28
C GLY A 28 20.35 -4.14 9.11
N GLY A 29 19.37 -3.29 9.46
CA GLY A 29 19.65 -1.86 9.55
C GLY A 29 20.79 -1.59 10.54
N GLU A 30 21.26 -0.35 10.65
CA GLU A 30 22.12 0.08 11.78
C GLU A 30 21.32 0.13 13.08
N VAL A 31 20.68 -0.98 13.45
CA VAL A 31 19.79 -1.12 14.59
C VAL A 31 20.36 -2.25 15.44
N ALA A 32 20.38 -2.07 16.76
CA ALA A 32 20.94 -3.10 17.64
C ALA A 32 20.18 -4.43 17.46
N PRO A 33 20.83 -5.60 17.63
CA PRO A 33 20.15 -6.89 17.50
C PRO A 33 18.87 -6.93 18.35
N GLY A 34 17.72 -7.14 17.69
CA GLY A 34 16.40 -7.20 18.33
C GLY A 34 15.59 -5.91 18.34
N GLU A 35 16.14 -4.78 17.87
CA GLU A 35 15.39 -3.55 17.69
C GLU A 35 14.67 -3.54 16.32
N PRO A 36 13.40 -3.07 16.27
CA PRO A 36 12.67 -3.00 15.01
C PRO A 36 13.23 -1.92 14.09
N PHE A 37 13.54 -2.27 12.85
CA PHE A 37 13.91 -1.29 11.82
C PHE A 37 12.68 -0.75 11.07
N ALA A 38 11.54 -1.45 11.14
CA ALA A 38 10.28 -1.04 10.54
C ALA A 38 9.08 -1.51 11.37
N HIS A 39 7.91 -0.96 11.07
CA HIS A 39 6.66 -1.33 11.72
C HIS A 39 5.57 -1.51 10.66
N MET A 40 4.87 -2.65 10.71
CA MET A 40 3.67 -2.87 9.94
C MET A 40 2.47 -2.27 10.66
N VAL A 41 1.74 -1.38 9.98
CA VAL A 41 0.59 -0.67 10.53
C VAL A 41 -0.53 -0.67 9.50
N ALA A 42 -1.73 -1.10 9.90
CA ALA A 42 -2.88 -1.01 9.02
C ALA A 42 -3.20 0.46 8.69
N ASN A 43 -3.43 0.74 7.40
CA ASN A 43 -3.72 2.10 6.91
C ASN A 43 -4.88 2.79 7.64
N LYS A 44 -5.92 2.05 8.04
CA LYS A 44 -7.04 2.61 8.84
C LYS A 44 -6.57 3.17 10.19
N VAL A 45 -5.63 2.50 10.85
CA VAL A 45 -5.10 2.88 12.16
C VAL A 45 -4.22 4.11 12.03
N LEU A 46 -3.32 4.12 11.05
CA LEU A 46 -2.45 5.26 10.78
C LEU A 46 -3.28 6.52 10.46
N ASN A 47 -4.24 6.40 9.54
CA ASN A 47 -5.12 7.52 9.18
C ASN A 47 -5.99 7.99 10.35
N GLY A 48 -6.49 7.08 11.19
CA GLY A 48 -7.21 7.44 12.42
C GLY A 48 -6.34 8.24 13.40
N ALA A 49 -5.09 7.84 13.59
CA ALA A 49 -4.15 8.56 14.45
C ALA A 49 -3.80 9.95 13.90
N LEU A 50 -3.60 10.08 12.59
CA LEU A 50 -3.34 11.35 11.92
C LEU A 50 -4.52 12.31 12.05
N ARG A 51 -5.75 11.81 11.83
CA ARG A 51 -6.99 12.59 11.99
C ARG A 51 -7.16 13.12 13.41
N ALA A 52 -7.02 12.25 14.41
CA ALA A 52 -7.09 12.66 15.81
C ALA A 52 -5.99 13.70 16.15
N SER A 53 -4.82 13.63 15.50
CA SER A 53 -3.78 14.64 15.69
C SER A 53 -4.11 15.97 15.03
N ALA A 54 -4.70 15.95 13.83
CA ALA A 54 -5.16 17.15 13.14
C ALA A 54 -6.23 17.89 13.96
N GLU A 55 -7.20 17.16 14.50
CA GLU A 55 -8.24 17.71 15.40
C GLU A 55 -7.62 18.37 16.65
N ARG A 56 -6.66 17.71 17.31
CA ARG A 56 -5.96 18.27 18.49
C ARG A 56 -5.18 19.55 18.18
N LEU A 57 -4.70 19.68 16.94
CA LEU A 57 -3.99 20.87 16.47
C LEU A 57 -4.94 21.97 15.99
N GLY A 58 -6.25 21.76 16.05
CA GLY A 58 -7.26 22.73 15.60
C GLY A 58 -7.33 22.87 14.08
N ILE A 59 -7.00 21.81 13.33
CA ILE A 59 -7.17 21.76 11.89
C ILE A 59 -8.60 21.37 11.58
N ASP A 60 -9.32 22.21 10.85
CA ASP A 60 -10.69 21.93 10.41
C ASP A 60 -10.70 20.77 9.40
N ILE A 61 -11.52 19.75 9.68
CA ILE A 61 -11.75 18.60 8.78
C ILE A 61 -13.21 18.65 8.32
N ILE A 62 -13.41 18.87 7.02
CA ILE A 62 -14.72 18.85 6.39
C ILE A 62 -14.88 17.51 5.66
N GLU A 63 -15.85 16.71 6.08
CA GLU A 63 -16.11 15.37 5.53
C GLU A 63 -17.42 15.30 4.78
N GLY A 64 -17.54 14.31 3.89
CA GLY A 64 -18.78 14.06 3.14
C GLY A 64 -19.06 15.07 2.02
N VAL A 65 -18.18 16.04 1.80
CA VAL A 65 -18.34 17.08 0.77
C VAL A 65 -17.15 17.05 -0.18
N ALA A 66 -17.40 16.84 -1.47
CA ALA A 66 -16.35 16.83 -2.50
C ALA A 66 -16.04 18.24 -2.99
N VAL A 67 -14.80 18.47 -3.44
CA VAL A 67 -14.45 19.67 -4.20
C VAL A 67 -14.97 19.52 -5.64
N GLN A 68 -15.76 20.49 -6.11
CA GLN A 68 -16.28 20.55 -7.48
C GLN A 68 -15.37 21.34 -8.42
N GLY A 69 -14.64 22.31 -7.90
CA GLY A 69 -13.76 23.15 -8.69
C GLY A 69 -13.06 24.20 -7.85
N PHE A 70 -12.23 25.01 -8.50
CA PHE A 70 -11.58 26.15 -7.89
C PHE A 70 -11.30 27.23 -8.92
N GLU A 71 -11.13 28.45 -8.43
CA GLU A 71 -10.75 29.60 -9.23
C GLU A 71 -9.57 30.31 -8.58
N THR A 72 -8.51 30.53 -9.35
CA THR A 72 -7.36 31.33 -8.91
C THR A 72 -7.61 32.79 -9.27
N ASN A 73 -7.46 33.69 -8.29
CA ASN A 73 -7.41 35.13 -8.51
C ASN A 73 -6.06 35.67 -8.03
N GLY A 74 -5.72 36.91 -8.38
CA GLY A 74 -4.41 37.50 -8.04
C GLY A 74 -4.07 37.45 -6.54
N SER A 75 -5.07 37.46 -5.66
CA SER A 75 -4.92 37.50 -4.20
C SER A 75 -5.06 36.15 -3.50
N GLY A 76 -5.57 35.10 -4.15
CA GLY A 76 -5.82 33.80 -3.53
C GLY A 76 -6.50 32.79 -4.45
N ILE A 77 -7.07 31.75 -3.84
CA ILE A 77 -7.83 30.70 -4.50
C ILE A 77 -9.18 30.53 -3.80
N THR A 78 -10.25 30.41 -4.58
CA THR A 78 -11.59 30.07 -4.09
C THR A 78 -11.87 28.63 -4.48
N VAL A 79 -12.25 27.79 -3.53
CA VAL A 79 -12.59 26.37 -3.72
C VAL A 79 -14.10 26.24 -3.62
N HIS A 80 -14.73 25.62 -4.61
CA HIS A 80 -16.16 25.36 -4.68
C HIS A 80 -16.46 23.93 -4.26
N LEU A 81 -17.35 23.78 -3.29
CA LEU A 81 -17.73 22.51 -2.70
C LEU A 81 -19.05 21.99 -3.29
N ALA A 82 -19.27 20.68 -3.19
CA ALA A 82 -20.43 20.02 -3.78
C ALA A 82 -21.78 20.37 -3.13
N ASP A 83 -21.76 20.91 -1.93
CA ASP A 83 -22.91 21.43 -1.20
C ASP A 83 -23.23 22.90 -1.55
N GLY A 84 -22.47 23.50 -2.47
CA GLY A 84 -22.61 24.90 -2.87
C GLY A 84 -21.81 25.88 -2.02
N ALA A 85 -21.12 25.43 -0.97
CA ALA A 85 -20.25 26.28 -0.19
C ALA A 85 -18.99 26.69 -0.98
N ALA A 86 -18.38 27.81 -0.58
CA ALA A 86 -17.14 28.30 -1.15
C ALA A 86 -16.14 28.67 -0.05
N LEU A 87 -14.91 28.17 -0.18
CA LEU A 87 -13.83 28.41 0.77
C LEU A 87 -12.74 29.24 0.11
N LYS A 88 -12.25 30.28 0.81
CA LYS A 88 -11.12 31.09 0.34
C LYS A 88 -9.84 30.65 1.02
N ALA A 89 -8.78 30.46 0.25
CA ALA A 89 -7.47 30.09 0.75
C ALA A 89 -6.35 30.83 0.01
N ARG A 90 -5.13 30.73 0.53
CA ARG A 90 -3.91 31.25 -0.13
C ARG A 90 -3.20 30.21 -1.00
N LEU A 91 -3.47 28.93 -0.75
CA LEU A 91 -2.89 27.77 -1.43
C LEU A 91 -3.89 26.63 -1.31
N LEU A 92 -4.07 25.89 -2.41
CA LEU A 92 -4.76 24.59 -2.42
C LEU A 92 -3.71 23.49 -2.58
N VAL A 93 -3.71 22.51 -1.68
CA VAL A 93 -2.88 21.30 -1.81
C VAL A 93 -3.77 20.13 -2.21
N ALA A 94 -3.54 19.58 -3.40
CA ALA A 94 -4.23 18.40 -3.89
C ALA A 94 -3.54 17.14 -3.37
N ALA A 95 -4.24 16.39 -2.51
CA ALA A 95 -3.82 15.10 -1.96
C ALA A 95 -4.92 14.03 -2.16
N ASP A 96 -5.61 14.09 -3.30
CA ASP A 96 -6.82 13.35 -3.65
C ASP A 96 -6.56 12.08 -4.49
N GLY A 97 -5.39 11.47 -4.33
CA GLY A 97 -5.06 10.16 -4.90
C GLY A 97 -4.55 10.17 -6.35
N VAL A 98 -4.21 8.99 -6.87
CA VAL A 98 -3.61 8.81 -8.21
C VAL A 98 -4.49 9.37 -9.34
N ASN A 99 -5.81 9.30 -9.17
CA ASN A 99 -6.82 9.84 -10.08
C ASN A 99 -7.29 11.25 -9.66
N SER A 100 -6.36 12.08 -9.17
CA SER A 100 -6.61 13.44 -8.70
C SER A 100 -7.40 14.28 -9.72
N LYS A 101 -8.62 14.67 -9.33
CA LYS A 101 -9.46 15.58 -10.13
C LYS A 101 -8.91 16.99 -10.06
N LEU A 102 -8.34 17.37 -8.92
CA LEU A 102 -7.78 18.71 -8.71
C LEU A 102 -6.56 18.96 -9.60
N ARG A 103 -5.69 17.95 -9.77
CA ARG A 103 -4.58 17.98 -10.73
C ARG A 103 -5.09 18.19 -12.16
N ASP A 104 -6.11 17.44 -12.55
CA ASP A 104 -6.67 17.50 -13.90
C ASP A 104 -7.32 18.86 -14.17
N MET A 105 -8.05 19.42 -13.20
CA MET A 105 -8.62 20.79 -13.25
C MET A 105 -7.53 21.87 -13.32
N ALA A 106 -6.37 21.66 -12.69
CA ALA A 106 -5.22 22.55 -12.79
C ALA A 106 -4.50 22.46 -14.14
N GLY A 107 -4.96 21.60 -15.06
CA GLY A 107 -4.35 21.39 -16.37
C GLY A 107 -3.03 20.63 -16.33
N ILE A 108 -2.66 20.06 -15.18
CA ILE A 108 -1.41 19.34 -15.00
C ILE A 108 -1.55 17.93 -15.58
N LYS A 109 -0.79 17.64 -16.64
CA LYS A 109 -0.79 16.32 -17.28
C LYS A 109 0.06 15.31 -16.53
N THR A 110 -0.22 14.03 -16.72
CA THR A 110 0.57 12.92 -16.17
C THR A 110 1.28 12.13 -17.28
N VAL A 111 2.40 11.51 -16.94
CA VAL A 111 2.98 10.41 -17.70
C VAL A 111 2.64 9.11 -16.96
N LYS A 112 2.23 8.09 -17.71
CA LYS A 112 1.83 6.79 -17.16
C LYS A 112 2.62 5.67 -17.82
N TRP A 113 3.06 4.73 -17.02
CA TRP A 113 3.67 3.48 -17.46
C TRP A 113 2.96 2.33 -16.76
N GLU A 114 2.44 1.40 -17.55
CA GLU A 114 1.83 0.18 -17.04
C GLU A 114 2.87 -0.94 -17.14
N TYR A 115 3.07 -1.68 -16.05
CA TYR A 115 4.07 -2.75 -16.01
C TYR A 115 3.52 -4.07 -16.56
N GLY A 116 2.20 -4.16 -16.81
CA GLY A 116 1.55 -5.42 -17.18
C GLY A 116 1.53 -6.45 -16.04
N GLN A 117 1.77 -5.99 -14.81
CA GLN A 117 1.76 -6.77 -13.58
C GLN A 117 0.70 -6.23 -12.63
N SER A 118 0.23 -7.09 -11.73
CA SER A 118 -0.68 -6.73 -10.64
C SER A 118 -0.16 -7.30 -9.34
N GLY A 119 -0.34 -6.55 -8.25
CA GLY A 119 -0.09 -7.01 -6.89
C GLY A 119 -1.37 -7.58 -6.28
N ILE A 120 -1.32 -8.82 -5.82
CA ILE A 120 -2.38 -9.47 -5.04
C ILE A 120 -2.07 -9.27 -3.56
N VAL A 121 -3.04 -8.78 -2.78
CA VAL A 121 -2.93 -8.66 -1.32
C VAL A 121 -4.07 -9.41 -0.66
N CYS A 122 -3.71 -10.20 0.35
CA CYS A 122 -4.61 -10.74 1.36
C CYS A 122 -3.86 -10.97 2.67
N THR A 123 -4.61 -11.20 3.72
CA THR A 123 -4.20 -11.68 5.03
C THR A 123 -4.30 -13.19 5.07
N VAL A 124 -3.22 -13.81 5.51
CA VAL A 124 -3.10 -15.25 5.71
C VAL A 124 -2.92 -15.52 7.20
N ALA A 125 -3.77 -16.38 7.77
CA ALA A 125 -3.57 -16.97 9.08
C ALA A 125 -2.60 -18.16 8.96
N HIS A 126 -1.81 -18.39 10.01
CA HIS A 126 -0.84 -19.47 10.04
C HIS A 126 -0.66 -20.06 11.44
N GLU A 127 -0.19 -21.31 11.49
CA GLU A 127 -0.06 -22.08 12.73
C GLU A 127 1.01 -21.51 13.68
N ARG A 128 2.17 -21.11 13.14
CA ARG A 128 3.36 -20.73 13.93
C ARG A 128 3.67 -19.23 13.82
N PRO A 129 4.16 -18.59 14.90
CA PRO A 129 4.46 -17.17 14.86
C PRO A 129 5.59 -16.84 13.88
N HIS A 130 5.42 -15.74 13.14
CA HIS A 130 6.45 -15.21 12.23
C HIS A 130 7.61 -14.51 12.98
N ASN A 131 7.51 -14.30 14.30
CA ASN A 131 8.56 -13.73 15.16
C ASN A 131 9.11 -12.37 14.66
N GLY A 132 8.24 -11.50 14.16
CA GLY A 132 8.64 -10.19 13.59
C GLY A 132 9.45 -10.26 12.29
N ARG A 133 9.54 -11.42 11.64
CA ARG A 133 10.23 -11.58 10.35
C ARG A 133 9.32 -11.24 9.18
N ALA A 134 9.82 -10.37 8.30
CA ALA A 134 9.32 -10.22 6.93
C ALA A 134 10.14 -11.11 5.98
N GLU A 135 9.49 -11.72 5.00
CA GLU A 135 10.19 -12.47 3.94
C GLU A 135 9.78 -11.93 2.57
N GLU A 136 10.73 -11.75 1.66
CA GLU A 136 10.48 -11.38 0.27
C GLU A 136 11.22 -12.35 -0.66
N HIS A 137 10.47 -12.97 -1.57
CA HIS A 137 10.96 -13.92 -2.55
C HIS A 137 10.83 -13.33 -3.94
N PHE A 138 11.92 -13.16 -4.67
CA PHE A 138 11.86 -12.80 -6.09
C PHE A 138 11.52 -14.05 -6.90
N LEU A 139 10.32 -14.08 -7.49
CA LEU A 139 9.86 -15.12 -8.40
C LEU A 139 9.92 -14.59 -9.85
N PRO A 140 9.91 -15.47 -10.86
CA PRO A 140 9.97 -15.05 -12.26
C PRO A 140 8.88 -14.03 -12.67
N ALA A 141 7.70 -14.08 -12.04
CA ALA A 141 6.60 -13.17 -12.33
C ALA A 141 6.67 -11.84 -11.56
N GLY A 142 7.52 -11.76 -10.53
CA GLY A 142 7.61 -10.64 -9.61
C GLY A 142 7.82 -11.10 -8.16
N PRO A 143 8.00 -10.16 -7.23
CA PRO A 143 8.21 -10.50 -5.82
C PRO A 143 6.94 -11.06 -5.16
N PHE A 144 7.17 -11.96 -4.21
CA PHE A 144 6.20 -12.45 -3.25
C PHE A 144 6.69 -12.13 -1.84
N ALA A 145 6.01 -11.22 -1.16
CA ALA A 145 6.36 -10.80 0.19
C ALA A 145 5.35 -11.32 1.22
N THR A 146 5.85 -11.74 2.37
CA THR A 146 5.08 -12.01 3.57
C THR A 146 5.49 -11.00 4.65
N LEU A 147 4.51 -10.26 5.14
CA LEU A 147 4.71 -9.15 6.05
C LEU A 147 4.02 -9.44 7.38
N PRO A 148 4.75 -9.40 8.50
CA PRO A 148 4.20 -9.81 9.79
C PRO A 148 3.11 -8.83 10.24
N LEU A 149 1.98 -9.37 10.69
CA LEU A 149 0.91 -8.58 11.28
C LEU A 149 0.82 -8.88 12.77
N LYS A 150 0.14 -8.02 13.52
CA LYS A 150 -0.20 -8.39 14.90
C LYS A 150 -1.13 -9.61 14.88
N PRO A 151 -1.00 -10.51 15.88
CA PRO A 151 -1.99 -11.56 16.07
C PRO A 151 -3.41 -10.98 16.12
N GLY A 152 -4.38 -11.77 15.65
CA GLY A 152 -5.79 -11.45 15.79
C GLY A 152 -6.20 -11.29 17.25
N GLU A 153 -7.39 -10.75 17.50
CA GLU A 153 -7.93 -10.61 18.86
C GLU A 153 -8.10 -11.97 19.56
N ASP A 154 -8.28 -13.03 18.77
CA ASP A 154 -8.32 -14.43 19.17
C ASP A 154 -6.94 -15.08 19.36
N GLY A 155 -5.86 -14.33 19.15
CA GLY A 155 -4.49 -14.82 19.23
C GLY A 155 -3.98 -15.50 17.95
N THR A 156 -4.78 -15.54 16.87
CA THR A 156 -4.38 -16.18 15.61
C THR A 156 -3.17 -15.47 15.01
N ASN A 157 -2.10 -16.21 14.71
CA ASN A 157 -0.95 -15.65 13.99
C ASN A 157 -1.34 -15.34 12.54
N ARG A 158 -0.88 -14.21 12.03
CA ARG A 158 -1.27 -13.74 10.70
C ARG A 158 -0.19 -12.90 10.03
N SER A 159 -0.19 -12.91 8.71
CA SER A 159 0.69 -12.08 7.87
C SER A 159 -0.11 -11.47 6.72
N SER A 160 0.27 -10.28 6.27
CA SER A 160 -0.19 -9.75 4.99
C SER A 160 0.73 -10.28 3.90
N ILE A 161 0.18 -10.70 2.76
CA ILE A 161 0.98 -11.04 1.59
C ILE A 161 0.91 -9.95 0.54
N VAL A 162 1.99 -9.78 -0.22
CA VAL A 162 2.02 -9.00 -1.46
C VAL A 162 2.60 -9.90 -2.53
N TRP A 163 1.76 -10.37 -3.44
CA TRP A 163 2.13 -11.30 -4.50
C TRP A 163 2.00 -10.62 -5.85
N VAL A 164 3.14 -10.33 -6.48
CA VAL A 164 3.18 -9.78 -7.84
C VAL A 164 3.08 -10.89 -8.88
N GLU A 165 2.17 -10.71 -9.82
CA GLU A 165 1.93 -11.63 -10.94
C GLU A 165 1.60 -10.83 -12.20
N ARG A 166 1.66 -11.46 -13.39
CA ARG A 166 1.15 -10.81 -14.62
C ARG A 166 -0.33 -10.48 -14.45
N THR A 167 -0.77 -9.31 -14.92
CA THR A 167 -2.17 -8.86 -14.71
C THR A 167 -3.23 -9.90 -15.11
N PRO A 168 -3.16 -10.53 -16.30
CA PRO A 168 -4.17 -11.54 -16.68
C PRO A 168 -4.16 -12.80 -15.80
N ASP A 169 -3.04 -13.12 -15.16
CA ASP A 169 -2.91 -14.29 -14.30
C ASP A 169 -3.37 -13.94 -12.87
N ALA A 170 -3.05 -12.74 -12.39
CA ALA A 170 -3.57 -12.21 -11.13
C ALA A 170 -5.11 -12.12 -11.13
N GLU A 171 -5.69 -11.63 -12.22
CA GLU A 171 -7.15 -11.57 -12.40
C GLU A 171 -7.80 -12.95 -12.34
N LYS A 172 -7.17 -13.95 -12.99
CA LYS A 172 -7.66 -15.34 -12.94
C LYS A 172 -7.55 -15.96 -11.56
N LEU A 173 -6.46 -15.70 -10.85
CA LEU A 173 -6.24 -16.21 -9.49
C LEU A 173 -7.28 -15.64 -8.52
N VAL A 174 -7.53 -14.34 -8.58
CA VAL A 174 -8.48 -13.64 -7.69
C VAL A 174 -9.94 -13.95 -8.03
N ALA A 175 -10.27 -14.15 -9.31
CA ALA A 175 -11.61 -14.51 -9.74
C ALA A 175 -11.88 -16.04 -9.73
N GLY A 176 -10.85 -16.83 -9.44
CA GLY A 176 -10.87 -18.28 -9.51
C GLY A 176 -11.53 -18.94 -8.30
N ASP A 177 -11.33 -20.26 -8.22
CA ASP A 177 -11.76 -21.06 -7.07
C ASP A 177 -10.82 -20.90 -5.88
N ASP A 178 -11.38 -20.82 -4.67
CA ASP A 178 -10.62 -20.59 -3.43
C ASP A 178 -9.57 -21.70 -3.19
N LEU A 179 -9.87 -22.97 -3.52
CA LEU A 179 -8.92 -24.07 -3.31
C LEU A 179 -7.71 -23.94 -4.25
N LEU A 180 -7.94 -23.48 -5.48
CA LEU A 180 -6.86 -23.22 -6.42
C LEU A 180 -5.96 -22.07 -5.93
N PHE A 181 -6.59 -21.00 -5.42
CA PHE A 181 -5.84 -19.87 -4.86
C PHE A 181 -5.00 -20.30 -3.64
N GLU A 182 -5.60 -21.02 -2.68
CA GLU A 182 -4.89 -21.52 -1.50
C GLU A 182 -3.72 -22.44 -1.90
N HIS A 183 -3.93 -23.32 -2.88
CA HIS A 183 -2.88 -24.21 -3.36
C HIS A 183 -1.68 -23.43 -3.96
N GLU A 184 -1.96 -22.46 -4.84
CA GLU A 184 -0.91 -21.63 -5.45
C GLU A 184 -0.20 -20.74 -4.42
N LEU A 185 -0.95 -20.27 -3.41
CA LEU A 185 -0.42 -19.50 -2.30
C LEU A 185 0.52 -20.35 -1.44
N GLU A 186 0.13 -21.58 -1.06
CA GLU A 186 0.95 -22.50 -0.26
C GLU A 186 2.31 -22.77 -0.91
N GLN A 187 2.35 -22.97 -2.24
CA GLN A 187 3.61 -23.19 -2.97
C GLN A 187 4.57 -22.00 -2.82
N ARG A 188 4.04 -20.77 -2.85
CA ARG A 188 4.83 -19.54 -2.75
C ARG A 188 5.21 -19.20 -1.31
N PHE A 189 4.26 -19.34 -0.39
CA PHE A 189 4.43 -19.08 1.04
C PHE A 189 5.40 -20.07 1.70
N GLY A 190 5.37 -21.33 1.27
CA GLY A 190 6.18 -22.41 1.83
C GLY A 190 5.64 -22.91 3.18
N LEU A 191 6.34 -23.87 3.77
CA LEU A 191 5.83 -24.64 4.93
C LEU A 191 6.35 -24.15 6.30
N LYS A 192 7.11 -23.05 6.32
CA LYS A 192 7.82 -22.60 7.54
C LYS A 192 6.86 -22.27 8.69
N LEU A 193 5.77 -21.58 8.41
CA LEU A 193 4.78 -21.16 9.42
C LEU A 193 3.66 -22.19 9.64
N GLY A 194 3.77 -23.38 9.06
CA GLY A 194 2.81 -24.47 9.24
C GLY A 194 1.65 -24.38 8.25
N GLU A 195 0.49 -24.90 8.66
CA GLU A 195 -0.74 -24.78 7.89
C GLU A 195 -1.11 -23.30 7.75
N ILE A 196 -1.58 -22.92 6.55
CA ILE A 196 -2.02 -21.55 6.26
C ILE A 196 -3.47 -21.54 5.80
N ARG A 197 -4.17 -20.44 6.08
CA ARG A 197 -5.55 -20.20 5.63
C ARG A 197 -5.73 -18.75 5.22
N VAL A 198 -6.40 -18.51 4.10
CA VAL A 198 -6.73 -17.15 3.68
C VAL A 198 -7.89 -16.63 4.54
N THR A 199 -7.73 -15.45 5.14
CA THR A 199 -8.72 -14.91 6.10
C THR A 199 -9.59 -13.78 5.54
N ASP A 200 -9.19 -13.19 4.42
CA ASP A 200 -9.93 -12.18 3.68
C ASP A 200 -9.78 -12.40 2.18
N ALA A 201 -10.79 -11.97 1.43
CA ALA A 201 -10.83 -12.15 -0.01
C ALA A 201 -9.61 -11.49 -0.67
N PRO A 202 -8.86 -12.22 -1.52
CA PRO A 202 -7.72 -11.67 -2.21
C PRO A 202 -8.19 -10.58 -3.17
N ARG A 203 -7.35 -9.55 -3.31
CA ARG A 203 -7.62 -8.42 -4.21
C ARG A 203 -6.39 -8.16 -5.04
N ALA A 204 -6.59 -7.95 -6.34
CA ALA A 204 -5.52 -7.57 -7.26
C ALA A 204 -5.62 -6.08 -7.59
N TRP A 205 -4.47 -5.41 -7.64
CA TRP A 205 -4.37 -4.04 -8.14
C TRP A 205 -3.29 -3.95 -9.22
N PRO A 206 -3.57 -3.25 -10.33
CA PRO A 206 -2.59 -3.07 -11.39
C PRO A 206 -1.39 -2.28 -10.87
N LEU A 207 -0.19 -2.76 -11.20
CA LEU A 207 1.05 -2.07 -10.89
C LEU A 207 1.46 -1.18 -12.06
N GLY A 208 1.93 0.01 -11.71
CA GLY A 208 2.36 0.99 -12.67
C GLY A 208 2.91 2.23 -12.00
N LEU A 209 3.38 3.13 -12.85
CA LEU A 209 3.94 4.42 -12.47
C LEU A 209 3.11 5.52 -13.10
N THR A 210 2.62 6.44 -12.29
CA THR A 210 2.04 7.71 -12.73
C THR A 210 2.87 8.85 -12.16
N ILE A 211 3.32 9.78 -13.00
CA ILE A 211 4.06 10.97 -12.56
C ILE A 211 3.42 12.21 -13.18
N ALA A 212 3.13 13.22 -12.35
CA ALA A 212 2.68 14.53 -12.81
C ALA A 212 3.83 15.28 -13.51
N ARG A 213 3.53 15.92 -14.64
CA ARG A 213 4.51 16.74 -15.40
C ARG A 213 4.92 18.02 -14.68
N ALA A 214 4.10 18.47 -13.74
CA ALA A 214 4.38 19.57 -12.85
C ALA A 214 3.80 19.23 -11.47
N PHE A 215 4.48 19.67 -10.42
CA PHE A 215 4.06 19.41 -9.03
C PHE A 215 3.34 20.63 -8.43
N VAL A 216 3.37 21.75 -9.15
CA VAL A 216 2.78 23.02 -8.73
C VAL A 216 2.16 23.73 -9.94
N ALA A 217 1.15 24.54 -9.65
CA ALA A 217 0.56 25.52 -10.55
C ALA A 217 0.29 26.80 -9.71
N PRO A 218 -0.14 27.93 -10.32
CA PRO A 218 -0.45 29.13 -9.55
C PRO A 218 -1.42 28.83 -8.40
N ARG A 219 -0.99 29.05 -7.15
CA ARG A 219 -1.77 28.79 -5.91
C ARG A 219 -2.18 27.32 -5.70
N ILE A 220 -1.54 26.37 -6.37
CA ILE A 220 -1.82 24.93 -6.25
C ILE A 220 -0.52 24.13 -6.11
N ALA A 221 -0.53 23.15 -5.22
CA ALA A 221 0.54 22.14 -5.10
C ALA A 221 -0.06 20.73 -5.08
N LEU A 222 0.66 19.74 -5.59
CA LEU A 222 0.31 18.33 -5.53
C LEU A 222 1.10 17.63 -4.42
N ALA A 223 0.47 16.71 -3.69
CA ALA A 223 1.10 15.92 -2.64
C ALA A 223 0.66 14.46 -2.71
N GLY A 224 1.58 13.55 -2.34
CA GLY A 224 1.35 12.10 -2.37
C GLY A 224 0.96 11.61 -3.76
N ASP A 225 -0.02 10.70 -3.80
CA ASP A 225 -0.47 10.03 -5.01
C ASP A 225 -1.02 10.98 -6.09
N ALA A 226 -1.47 12.17 -5.71
CA ALA A 226 -1.88 13.19 -6.67
C ALA A 226 -0.71 13.65 -7.56
N ALA A 227 0.52 13.65 -7.01
CA ALA A 227 1.74 14.03 -7.71
C ALA A 227 2.43 12.82 -8.38
N HIS A 228 2.46 11.68 -7.68
CA HIS A 228 3.07 10.45 -8.18
C HIS A 228 2.36 9.21 -7.64
N GLY A 229 1.87 8.33 -8.50
CA GLY A 229 1.41 7.00 -8.12
C GLY A 229 2.51 5.99 -8.39
N ILE A 230 3.11 5.43 -7.35
CA ILE A 230 3.91 4.21 -7.44
C ILE A 230 3.06 3.14 -6.76
N HIS A 231 2.69 2.09 -7.49
CA HIS A 231 1.99 0.98 -6.86
C HIS A 231 3.00 0.11 -6.09
N PRO A 232 2.72 -0.24 -4.82
CA PRO A 232 3.76 -0.71 -3.91
C PRO A 232 4.42 -2.00 -4.39
N ILE A 233 5.75 -2.00 -4.37
CA ILE A 233 6.54 -3.23 -4.36
C ILE A 233 6.83 -3.47 -2.88
N ALA A 234 6.07 -4.39 -2.26
CA ALA A 234 6.17 -4.85 -0.87
C ALA A 234 6.26 -3.76 0.24
N GLY A 235 5.17 -3.59 1.01
CA GLY A 235 5.20 -2.86 2.29
C GLY A 235 4.47 -1.50 2.35
N GLU A 236 3.94 -1.01 1.23
CA GLU A 236 3.14 0.24 1.20
C GLU A 236 1.64 0.01 0.94
N CYS A 237 1.14 -1.23 1.15
CA CYS A 237 -0.28 -1.59 1.00
C CYS A 237 -1.09 -1.43 2.29
#